data_AF-A0A367M7M6-F1
#
_entry.id   AF-A0A367M7M6-F1
#
_cell.length_a   1.000
_cell.length_b   1.000
_cell.length_c   1.000
_cell.angle_alpha   90.00
_cell.angle_beta   90.00
_cell.angle_gamma   90.00
#
_symmetry.space_group_name_H-M   'P 1'
#
loop_
_entity.id
_entity.type
_entity.pdbx_description
1 polymer ?
#
loop_
_entity_poly.entity_id
_entity_poly.type
_entity_poly.pdbx_seq_one_letter_code
_entity_poly.pdbx_strand_id
1 'polypeptide(L)'
;MKHAHLIVPRTLVAGSASGELLYAPTGLSFWGGVDPRSAEVIDRHHPLSGRHLHGRLLAIPGGRGSCTGSSVLLELILGGRAPAAILLREPDEILALGAIVAEELFGRSLPIACLGERFDELAAYPWARLADGRLELHRDAPPPLEARPAEALATDAGPRLDAFDQALLAGEHGEAARLAMRIVLRMAALQGAQRLIDIQRAHIDACIYTGPAGLRFAETLRDLGARVRVPTTLNAISVDQRRWREQGVPAALGEPAAALARAYLDMGAQPSFTCAPYLLDDSARAGEQIVWAESNAVLFANSVLGARTNKYADFMDICCALTGRAPLAGCHLDEQRQARVLIEVEDLGSVDDAFYPTLGYLCGLLCAGQIPAIDGLRQRQPDHDALKAFGAALGTSSSVPMFHVIGVTPEAPDLASAFGGRAPRRTLRVGRERLRDAWRELDSAGETRIDLVALG
;
A
#
# COMPACT_ATOMS: atom_id res chain seq x y z
N MET A 1 32.22 -29.05 -3.43
CA MET A 1 30.94 -28.31 -3.43
C MET A 1 30.54 -28.04 -1.99
N LYS A 2 30.83 -26.83 -1.49
CA LYS A 2 30.43 -26.42 -0.13
C LYS A 2 28.91 -26.38 -0.09
N HIS A 3 28.32 -26.96 0.96
CA HIS A 3 26.88 -27.19 1.06
C HIS A 3 26.11 -25.87 0.96
N ALA A 4 25.21 -25.77 -0.02
CA ALA A 4 24.24 -24.69 -0.09
C ALA A 4 23.29 -24.80 1.10
N HIS A 5 23.01 -23.69 1.77
CA HIS A 5 22.05 -23.68 2.86
C HIS A 5 20.64 -23.48 2.30
N LEU A 6 19.73 -24.41 2.60
CA LEU A 6 18.42 -24.49 1.95
C LEU A 6 17.30 -23.92 2.83
N ILE A 7 16.46 -23.08 2.23
CA ILE A 7 15.25 -22.51 2.83
C ILE A 7 14.08 -22.80 1.90
N VAL A 8 12.94 -23.20 2.47
CA VAL A 8 11.67 -23.30 1.75
C VAL A 8 10.82 -22.08 2.15
N PRO A 9 10.83 -20.99 1.36
CA PRO A 9 10.04 -19.81 1.67
C PRO A 9 8.57 -19.97 1.28
N ARG A 10 7.71 -19.09 1.80
CA ARG A 10 6.38 -18.86 1.22
C ARG A 10 6.54 -18.04 -0.06
N THR A 11 6.16 -18.60 -1.21
CA THR A 11 6.18 -17.88 -2.48
C THR A 11 4.99 -16.91 -2.56
N LEU A 12 5.25 -15.64 -2.88
CA LEU A 12 4.21 -14.66 -3.21
C LEU A 12 4.05 -14.51 -4.72
N VAL A 13 5.18 -14.41 -5.43
CA VAL A 13 5.25 -14.41 -6.89
C VAL A 13 6.29 -15.43 -7.31
N ALA A 14 5.87 -16.42 -8.09
CA ALA A 14 6.71 -17.52 -8.50
C ALA A 14 7.70 -17.10 -9.59
N GLY A 15 8.82 -17.82 -9.67
CA GLY A 15 9.83 -17.63 -10.71
C GLY A 15 11.21 -18.02 -10.21
N SER A 16 12.23 -17.65 -10.96
CA SER A 16 13.61 -18.07 -10.72
C SER A 16 14.61 -16.94 -10.91
N ALA A 17 15.56 -16.82 -9.99
CA ALA A 17 16.61 -15.81 -10.03
C ALA A 17 17.85 -16.24 -9.23
N SER A 18 19.01 -15.72 -9.61
CA SER A 18 20.27 -15.88 -8.87
C SER A 18 21.11 -14.61 -8.97
N GLY A 19 21.82 -14.24 -7.91
CA GLY A 19 22.63 -13.03 -7.92
C GLY A 19 23.18 -12.65 -6.54
N GLU A 20 23.87 -11.52 -6.50
CA GLU A 20 24.38 -10.91 -5.27
C GLU A 20 23.20 -10.54 -4.37
N LEU A 21 23.34 -10.82 -3.07
CA LEU A 21 22.33 -10.49 -2.07
C LEU A 21 22.56 -9.09 -1.51
N LEU A 22 21.57 -8.21 -1.66
CA LEU A 22 21.50 -6.93 -0.99
C LEU A 22 20.62 -7.04 0.26
N TYR A 23 21.24 -7.34 1.39
CA TYR A 23 20.56 -7.49 2.67
C TYR A 23 20.50 -6.18 3.46
N ALA A 24 19.32 -5.87 4.01
CA ALA A 24 19.16 -4.89 5.07
C ALA A 24 18.15 -5.37 6.12
N PRO A 25 18.39 -5.09 7.42
CA PRO A 25 17.43 -5.36 8.48
C PRO A 25 16.32 -4.28 8.59
N THR A 26 16.33 -3.29 7.69
CA THR A 26 15.40 -2.16 7.67
C THR A 26 14.53 -2.25 6.42
N GLY A 27 13.23 -1.92 6.56
CA GLY A 27 12.32 -1.86 5.41
C GLY A 27 12.67 -0.72 4.45
N LEU A 28 12.34 -0.90 3.17
CA LEU A 28 12.66 0.05 2.11
C LEU A 28 11.38 0.66 1.52
N SER A 29 11.33 1.99 1.42
CA SER A 29 10.26 2.67 0.68
C SER A 29 10.63 2.68 -0.80
N PHE A 30 9.79 2.12 -1.65
CA PHE A 30 9.98 2.22 -3.09
C PHE A 30 9.57 3.62 -3.58
N TRP A 31 8.48 4.17 -3.04
CA TRP A 31 8.09 5.56 -3.29
C TRP A 31 9.00 6.52 -2.53
N GLY A 32 9.77 7.35 -3.24
CA GLY A 32 10.71 8.32 -2.67
C GLY A 32 12.01 7.75 -2.09
N GLY A 33 12.14 6.42 -1.96
CA GLY A 33 13.37 5.77 -1.46
C GLY A 33 14.17 5.02 -2.52
N VAL A 34 13.60 4.79 -3.71
CA VAL A 34 14.29 4.19 -4.87
C VAL A 34 14.06 5.07 -6.09
N ASP A 35 15.12 5.42 -6.83
CA ASP A 35 14.97 6.10 -8.13
C ASP A 35 14.69 5.07 -9.22
N PRO A 36 13.51 5.07 -9.87
CA PRO A 36 13.16 4.09 -10.90
C PRO A 36 14.05 4.20 -12.15
N ARG A 37 14.74 5.33 -12.37
CA ARG A 37 15.58 5.55 -13.55
C ARG A 37 16.98 4.95 -13.42
N SER A 38 17.53 4.94 -12.20
CA SER A 38 18.87 4.41 -11.92
C SER A 38 18.84 3.09 -11.13
N ALA A 39 17.69 2.73 -10.55
CA ALA A 39 17.55 1.69 -9.53
C ALA A 39 18.42 1.92 -8.27
N GLU A 40 18.90 3.14 -8.04
CA GLU A 40 19.62 3.51 -6.82
C GLU A 40 18.64 3.61 -5.65
N VAL A 41 19.03 3.09 -4.49
CA VAL A 41 18.39 3.43 -3.22
C VAL A 41 18.80 4.85 -2.83
N ILE A 42 17.87 5.79 -2.95
CA ILE A 42 18.07 7.22 -2.73
C ILE A 42 17.66 7.69 -1.33
N ASP A 43 16.98 6.83 -0.55
CA ASP A 43 16.78 7.09 0.86
C ASP A 43 18.13 7.11 1.59
N ARG A 44 18.58 8.32 1.94
CA ARG A 44 19.90 8.56 2.53
C ARG A 44 20.03 8.05 3.96
N HIS A 45 18.93 7.73 4.62
CA HIS A 45 18.93 7.13 5.96
C HIS A 45 18.88 5.59 5.91
N HIS A 46 18.67 4.99 4.75
CA HIS A 46 18.61 3.54 4.61
C HIS A 46 20.02 2.91 4.57
N PRO A 47 20.25 1.72 5.17
CA PRO A 47 21.54 1.02 5.10
C PRO A 47 22.03 0.68 3.68
N LEU A 48 21.11 0.63 2.70
CA LEU A 48 21.44 0.40 1.29
C LEU A 48 21.61 1.69 0.47
N SER A 49 21.60 2.88 1.08
CA SER A 49 21.78 4.16 0.38
C SER A 49 22.96 4.11 -0.62
N GLY A 50 22.71 4.54 -1.86
CA GLY A 50 23.70 4.53 -2.94
C GLY A 50 23.94 3.17 -3.62
N ARG A 51 23.27 2.10 -3.18
CA ARG A 51 23.32 0.78 -3.84
C ARG A 51 22.29 0.70 -4.95
N HIS A 52 22.63 0.01 -6.04
CA HIS A 52 21.73 -0.24 -7.17
C HIS A 52 21.08 -1.63 -7.07
N LEU A 53 19.77 -1.69 -7.24
CA LEU A 53 18.98 -2.93 -7.11
C LEU A 53 19.09 -3.85 -8.33
N HIS A 54 19.34 -3.28 -9.52
CA HIS A 54 19.24 -4.00 -10.79
C HIS A 54 20.05 -5.32 -10.82
N GLY A 55 19.38 -6.42 -11.16
CA GLY A 55 20.00 -7.75 -11.33
C GLY A 55 20.45 -8.44 -10.03
N ARG A 56 20.17 -7.86 -8.86
CA ARG A 56 20.54 -8.39 -7.54
C ARG A 56 19.31 -8.93 -6.80
N LEU A 57 19.51 -9.77 -5.79
CA LEU A 57 18.44 -10.22 -4.90
C LEU A 57 18.32 -9.22 -3.74
N LEU A 58 17.21 -8.49 -3.69
CA LEU A 58 16.94 -7.55 -2.60
C LEU A 58 16.33 -8.30 -1.41
N ALA A 59 16.94 -8.20 -0.24
CA ALA A 59 16.45 -8.79 1.00
C ALA A 59 16.17 -7.69 2.04
N ILE A 60 14.89 -7.47 2.33
CA ILE A 60 14.39 -6.47 3.30
C ILE A 60 13.26 -7.09 4.15
N PRO A 61 12.99 -6.61 5.39
CA PRO A 61 11.92 -7.19 6.19
C PRO A 61 10.53 -7.07 5.55
N GLY A 62 10.29 -5.96 4.87
CA GLY A 62 9.05 -5.58 4.20
C GLY A 62 9.24 -4.23 3.50
N GLY A 63 8.29 -3.82 2.67
CA GLY A 63 8.19 -2.45 2.22
C GLY A 63 7.78 -1.52 3.36
N ARG A 64 8.01 -0.22 3.18
CA ARG A 64 7.47 0.83 4.05
C ARG A 64 6.88 1.96 3.21
N GLY A 65 5.87 2.65 3.73
CA GLY A 65 5.31 3.85 3.09
C GLY A 65 4.03 3.61 2.29
N SER A 66 3.89 4.35 1.19
CA SER A 66 2.64 4.53 0.42
C SER A 66 2.24 3.32 -0.43
N CYS A 67 0.95 3.21 -0.72
CA CYS A 67 0.33 2.27 -1.67
C CYS A 67 0.97 2.33 -3.06
N THR A 68 1.55 3.48 -3.40
CA THR A 68 2.28 3.80 -4.64
C THR A 68 3.58 3.01 -4.85
N GLY A 69 4.04 2.24 -3.86
CA GLY A 69 5.20 1.36 -4.02
C GLY A 69 5.06 0.35 -5.17
N SER A 70 3.84 -0.12 -5.46
CA SER A 70 3.56 -1.07 -6.56
C SER A 70 3.85 -0.44 -7.93
N SER A 71 3.49 0.84 -8.12
CA SER A 71 3.73 1.60 -9.34
C SER A 71 5.22 1.80 -9.60
N VAL A 72 6.01 2.14 -8.57
CA VAL A 72 7.48 2.24 -8.71
C VAL A 72 8.12 0.90 -9.03
N LEU A 73 7.64 -0.18 -8.42
CA LEU A 73 8.13 -1.51 -8.75
C LEU A 73 7.83 -1.87 -10.21
N LEU A 74 6.64 -1.51 -10.71
CA LEU A 74 6.28 -1.69 -12.11
C LEU A 74 7.20 -0.87 -13.05
N GLU A 75 7.54 0.37 -12.70
CA GLU A 75 8.54 1.17 -13.44
C GLU A 75 9.89 0.46 -13.54
N LEU A 76 10.38 -0.06 -12.42
CA LEU A 76 11.64 -0.81 -12.38
C LEU A 76 11.57 -2.05 -13.27
N ILE A 77 10.47 -2.81 -13.24
CA ILE A 77 10.31 -4.02 -14.04
C ILE A 77 10.24 -3.69 -15.53
N LEU A 78 9.36 -2.78 -15.95
CA LEU A 78 9.19 -2.42 -17.36
C LEU A 78 10.40 -1.65 -17.92
N GLY A 79 11.09 -0.91 -17.06
CA GLY A 79 12.35 -0.25 -17.39
C GLY A 79 13.57 -1.18 -17.42
N GLY A 80 13.41 -2.49 -17.16
CA GLY A 80 14.50 -3.46 -17.17
C GLY A 80 15.54 -3.23 -16.07
N ARG A 81 15.14 -2.61 -14.96
CA ARG A 81 15.98 -2.13 -13.85
C ARG A 81 15.63 -2.75 -12.50
N ALA A 82 14.65 -3.64 -12.47
CA ALA A 82 14.24 -4.35 -11.27
C ALA A 82 15.37 -5.19 -10.66
N PRO A 83 15.31 -5.46 -9.33
CA PRO A 83 16.06 -6.56 -8.75
C PRO A 83 15.71 -7.88 -9.47
N ALA A 84 16.59 -8.87 -9.38
CA ALA A 84 16.33 -10.19 -9.95
C ALA A 84 15.30 -10.97 -9.12
N ALA A 85 15.23 -10.76 -7.81
CA ALA A 85 14.13 -11.20 -6.95
C ALA A 85 14.06 -10.34 -5.69
N ILE A 86 12.93 -10.41 -4.98
CA ILE A 86 12.73 -9.79 -3.67
C ILE A 86 12.50 -10.88 -2.62
N LEU A 87 13.26 -10.82 -1.52
CA LEU A 87 13.18 -11.70 -0.37
C LEU A 87 12.70 -10.87 0.83
N LEU A 88 11.61 -11.31 1.45
CA LEU A 88 10.94 -10.59 2.53
C LEU A 88 10.95 -11.37 3.84
N ARG A 89 10.90 -10.69 4.99
CA ARG A 89 10.57 -11.34 6.26
C ARG A 89 9.08 -11.64 6.30
N GLU A 90 8.27 -10.62 6.07
CA GLU A 90 6.81 -10.69 6.10
C GLU A 90 6.21 -10.49 4.70
N PRO A 91 5.00 -11.01 4.43
CA PRO A 91 4.31 -10.72 3.18
C PRO A 91 4.06 -9.22 2.99
N ASP A 92 4.37 -8.71 1.80
CA ASP A 92 4.10 -7.33 1.40
C ASP A 92 3.21 -7.31 0.16
N GLU A 93 1.97 -6.88 0.36
CA GLU A 93 0.94 -6.84 -0.69
C GLU A 93 1.22 -5.78 -1.75
N ILE A 94 1.89 -4.69 -1.39
CA ILE A 94 2.22 -3.59 -2.31
C ILE A 94 3.28 -4.06 -3.32
N LEU A 95 4.36 -4.66 -2.83
CA LEU A 95 5.41 -5.20 -3.69
C LEU A 95 4.90 -6.41 -4.50
N ALA A 96 4.10 -7.29 -3.89
CA ALA A 96 3.50 -8.40 -4.60
C ALA A 96 2.62 -7.92 -5.77
N LEU A 97 1.78 -6.91 -5.55
CA LEU A 97 0.90 -6.40 -6.60
C LEU A 97 1.65 -5.82 -7.79
N GLY A 98 2.72 -5.05 -7.57
CA GLY A 98 3.52 -4.50 -8.67
C GLY A 98 4.11 -5.60 -9.57
N ALA A 99 4.59 -6.70 -8.97
CA ALA A 99 5.08 -7.86 -9.70
C ALA A 99 3.95 -8.68 -10.37
N ILE A 100 2.79 -8.83 -9.72
CA ILE A 100 1.61 -9.49 -10.28
C ILE A 100 1.12 -8.75 -11.52
N VAL A 101 0.98 -7.43 -11.46
CA VAL A 101 0.57 -6.60 -12.61
C VAL A 101 1.54 -6.74 -13.77
N ALA A 102 2.85 -6.72 -13.47
CA ALA A 102 3.88 -6.92 -14.48
C ALA A 102 3.75 -8.27 -15.21
N GLU A 103 3.43 -9.32 -14.48
CA GLU A 103 3.26 -10.67 -15.02
C GLU A 103 1.96 -10.81 -15.81
N GLU A 104 0.85 -10.34 -15.25
CA GLU A 104 -0.51 -10.47 -15.79
C GLU A 104 -0.74 -9.68 -17.07
N LEU A 105 -0.22 -8.44 -17.15
CA LEU A 105 -0.46 -7.54 -18.28
C LEU A 105 0.72 -7.44 -19.24
N PHE A 106 1.95 -7.64 -18.78
CA PHE A 106 3.15 -7.37 -19.57
C PHE A 106 4.07 -8.58 -19.76
N GLY A 107 3.70 -9.75 -19.21
CA GLY A 107 4.50 -10.97 -19.33
C GLY A 107 5.90 -10.84 -18.72
N ARG A 108 6.09 -9.96 -17.75
CA ARG A 108 7.35 -9.76 -17.03
C ARG A 108 7.24 -10.31 -15.61
N SER A 109 8.09 -11.25 -15.26
CA SER A 109 8.08 -11.87 -13.94
C SER A 109 9.16 -11.26 -13.03
N LEU A 110 8.81 -11.05 -11.77
CA LEU A 110 9.73 -10.70 -10.68
C LEU A 110 9.42 -11.62 -9.50
N PRO A 111 10.27 -12.62 -9.20
CA PRO A 111 10.05 -13.54 -8.09
C PRO A 111 10.05 -12.82 -6.74
N ILE A 112 9.08 -13.15 -5.89
CA ILE A 112 8.97 -12.62 -4.52
C ILE A 112 8.68 -13.75 -3.55
N ALA A 113 9.46 -13.83 -2.47
CA ALA A 113 9.37 -14.90 -1.47
C ALA A 113 9.52 -14.37 -0.03
N CYS A 114 8.78 -14.95 0.91
CA CYS A 114 8.82 -14.62 2.34
C CYS A 114 9.47 -15.73 3.17
N LEU A 115 10.37 -15.34 4.07
CA LEU A 115 11.20 -16.25 4.85
C LEU A 115 10.79 -16.34 6.34
N GLY A 116 9.97 -15.42 6.85
CA GLY A 116 9.61 -15.37 8.27
C GLY A 116 10.85 -15.24 9.16
N GLU A 117 10.88 -16.01 10.25
CA GLU A 117 11.98 -16.03 11.23
C GLU A 117 13.35 -16.35 10.62
N ARG A 118 13.38 -17.04 9.46
CA ARG A 118 14.63 -17.42 8.77
C ARG A 118 15.24 -16.28 7.95
N PHE A 119 14.58 -15.12 7.89
CA PHE A 119 15.07 -13.96 7.14
C PHE A 119 16.45 -13.50 7.61
N ASP A 120 16.70 -13.51 8.92
CA ASP A 120 17.97 -13.03 9.49
C ASP A 120 19.18 -13.91 9.10
N GLU A 121 18.95 -15.15 8.64
CA GLU A 121 19.99 -16.04 8.13
C GLU A 121 20.67 -15.48 6.87
N LEU A 122 19.96 -14.63 6.11
CA LEU A 122 20.44 -14.01 4.87
C LEU A 122 21.69 -13.13 5.08
N ALA A 123 21.84 -12.52 6.25
CA ALA A 123 22.95 -11.61 6.56
C ALA A 123 24.34 -12.28 6.44
N ALA A 124 24.41 -13.61 6.55
CA ALA A 124 25.65 -14.37 6.52
C ALA A 124 26.12 -14.78 5.12
N TYR A 125 25.34 -14.49 4.06
CA TYR A 125 25.58 -14.99 2.71
C TYR A 125 25.58 -13.87 1.66
N PRO A 126 26.63 -13.75 0.84
CA PRO A 126 26.70 -12.73 -0.21
C PRO A 126 25.91 -13.08 -1.49
N TRP A 127 25.50 -14.34 -1.66
CA TRP A 127 24.80 -14.80 -2.86
C TRP A 127 23.61 -15.68 -2.50
N ALA A 128 22.58 -15.62 -3.34
CA ALA A 128 21.44 -16.51 -3.22
C ALA A 128 20.88 -16.91 -4.60
N ARG A 129 20.17 -18.03 -4.61
CA ARG A 129 19.44 -18.56 -5.76
C ARG A 129 18.05 -18.98 -5.32
N LEU A 130 17.02 -18.37 -5.92
CA LEU A 130 15.62 -18.73 -5.75
C LEU A 130 15.18 -19.49 -7.00
N ALA A 131 14.75 -20.73 -6.86
CA ALA A 131 14.23 -21.56 -7.95
C ALA A 131 13.26 -22.62 -7.40
N ASP A 132 12.19 -22.92 -8.13
CA ASP A 132 11.26 -24.02 -7.79
C ASP A 132 10.73 -23.97 -6.34
N GLY A 133 10.43 -22.76 -5.86
CA GLY A 133 9.95 -22.54 -4.48
C GLY A 133 11.00 -22.81 -3.40
N ARG A 134 12.29 -22.84 -3.76
CA ARG A 134 13.42 -23.09 -2.86
C ARG A 134 14.45 -21.98 -2.96
N LEU A 135 14.98 -21.57 -1.82
CA LEU A 135 16.04 -20.59 -1.73
C LEU A 135 17.32 -21.28 -1.24
N GLU A 136 18.37 -21.17 -2.05
CA GLU A 136 19.71 -21.64 -1.73
C GLU A 136 20.61 -20.45 -1.41
N LEU A 137 21.29 -20.48 -0.27
CA LEU A 137 22.27 -19.46 0.12
C LEU A 137 23.69 -19.96 -0.14
N HIS A 138 24.51 -19.08 -0.72
CA HIS A 138 25.84 -19.41 -1.22
C HIS A 138 26.89 -18.41 -0.72
N ARG A 139 28.08 -18.93 -0.38
CA ARG A 139 29.25 -18.10 -0.02
C ARG A 139 30.03 -17.62 -1.24
N ASP A 140 29.96 -18.39 -2.32
CA ASP A 140 30.59 -18.12 -3.61
C ASP A 140 29.48 -17.90 -4.65
N ALA A 141 29.78 -17.26 -5.78
CA ALA A 141 28.78 -17.00 -6.81
C ALA A 141 28.18 -18.31 -7.36
N PRO A 142 26.86 -18.50 -7.32
CA PRO A 142 26.22 -19.70 -7.87
C PRO A 142 26.30 -19.70 -9.40
N PRO A 143 26.19 -20.88 -10.05
CA PRO A 143 26.06 -20.95 -11.50
C PRO A 143 24.91 -20.08 -12.00
N PRO A 144 25.04 -19.43 -13.17
CA PRO A 144 23.97 -18.63 -13.74
C PRO A 144 22.69 -19.44 -13.87
N LEU A 145 21.58 -18.88 -13.40
CA LEU A 145 20.25 -19.40 -13.63
C LEU A 145 19.56 -18.58 -14.71
N GLU A 146 19.07 -19.24 -15.75
CA GLU A 146 18.13 -18.58 -16.66
C GLU A 146 16.87 -18.25 -15.89
N ALA A 147 16.51 -16.96 -15.87
CA ALA A 147 15.23 -16.53 -15.34
C ALA A 147 14.13 -17.16 -16.19
N ARG A 148 13.28 -17.96 -15.56
CA ARG A 148 12.09 -18.54 -16.18
C ARG A 148 10.87 -17.91 -15.52
N PRO A 149 9.87 -17.46 -16.31
CA PRO A 149 8.54 -17.26 -15.77
C PRO A 149 8.09 -18.60 -15.20
N ALA A 150 7.64 -18.61 -13.95
CA ALA A 150 6.99 -19.81 -13.44
C ALA A 150 5.67 -20.00 -14.20
N GLU A 151 5.24 -21.25 -14.38
CA GLU A 151 3.82 -21.52 -14.60
C GLU A 151 3.07 -20.90 -13.42
N ALA A 152 2.07 -20.06 -13.73
CA ALA A 152 1.26 -19.43 -12.69
C ALA A 152 0.82 -20.53 -11.73
N LEU A 153 1.22 -20.43 -10.46
CA LEU A 153 0.77 -21.38 -9.44
C LEU A 153 -0.76 -21.33 -9.47
N ALA A 154 -1.37 -22.40 -9.98
CA ALA A 154 -2.76 -22.69 -9.71
C ALA A 154 -2.82 -22.91 -8.21
N THR A 155 -3.07 -21.85 -7.45
CA THR A 155 -3.26 -21.99 -6.02
C THR A 155 -4.60 -22.69 -5.86
N ASP A 156 -4.58 -23.98 -5.51
CA ASP A 156 -5.76 -24.75 -5.09
C ASP A 156 -6.50 -24.10 -3.89
N ALA A 157 -5.95 -23.02 -3.32
CA ALA A 157 -6.46 -22.24 -2.19
C ALA A 157 -7.05 -20.86 -2.57
N GLY A 158 -7.50 -20.67 -3.81
CA GLY A 158 -8.20 -19.44 -4.23
C GLY A 158 -9.57 -19.27 -3.54
N PRO A 159 -10.14 -18.04 -3.52
CA PRO A 159 -11.46 -17.82 -2.96
C PRO A 159 -12.53 -18.63 -3.71
N ARG A 160 -13.62 -18.97 -3.03
CA ARG A 160 -14.82 -19.53 -3.68
C ARG A 160 -15.42 -18.48 -4.60
N LEU A 161 -15.65 -18.86 -5.84
CA LEU A 161 -16.18 -18.02 -6.91
C LEU A 161 -17.66 -18.31 -7.13
N ASP A 162 -18.46 -17.26 -7.27
CA ASP A 162 -19.85 -17.39 -7.73
C ASP A 162 -19.95 -17.38 -9.27
N ALA A 163 -21.16 -17.49 -9.81
CA ALA A 163 -21.38 -17.52 -11.26
C ALA A 163 -20.89 -16.24 -11.96
N PHE A 164 -20.99 -15.08 -11.28
CA PHE A 164 -20.57 -13.81 -11.83
C PHE A 164 -19.03 -13.70 -11.86
N ASP A 165 -18.36 -14.13 -10.78
CA ASP A 165 -16.89 -14.24 -10.73
C ASP A 165 -16.36 -15.14 -11.86
N GLN A 166 -17.04 -16.26 -12.13
CA GLN A 166 -16.67 -17.17 -13.23
C GLN A 166 -16.90 -16.53 -14.61
N ALA A 167 -17.99 -15.80 -14.80
CA ALA A 167 -18.25 -15.07 -16.05
C ALA A 167 -17.20 -13.99 -16.33
N LEU A 168 -16.73 -13.28 -15.30
CA LEU A 168 -15.59 -12.35 -15.40
C LEU A 168 -14.32 -13.07 -15.90
N LEU A 169 -13.99 -14.22 -15.29
CA LEU A 169 -12.82 -15.02 -15.68
C LEU A 169 -12.93 -15.66 -17.07
N ALA A 170 -14.15 -16.01 -17.50
CA ALA A 170 -14.43 -16.52 -18.84
C ALA A 170 -14.33 -15.43 -19.92
N GLY A 171 -14.22 -14.15 -19.53
CA GLY A 171 -14.12 -13.03 -20.46
C GLY A 171 -15.46 -12.52 -20.99
N GLU A 172 -16.58 -12.96 -20.43
CA GLU A 172 -17.93 -12.55 -20.84
C GLU A 172 -18.19 -11.05 -20.62
N HIS A 173 -17.39 -10.42 -19.76
CA HIS A 173 -17.44 -8.99 -19.46
C HIS A 173 -16.26 -8.20 -20.03
N GLY A 174 -15.57 -8.76 -21.04
CA GLY A 174 -14.46 -8.12 -21.73
C GLY A 174 -13.09 -8.44 -21.12
N GLU A 175 -12.06 -8.26 -21.95
CA GLU A 175 -10.70 -8.68 -21.64
C GLU A 175 -10.09 -7.91 -20.46
N ALA A 176 -10.36 -6.59 -20.36
CA ALA A 176 -9.89 -5.80 -19.24
C ALA A 176 -10.47 -6.27 -17.90
N ALA A 177 -11.76 -6.61 -17.86
CA ALA A 177 -12.41 -7.12 -16.66
C ALA A 177 -11.87 -8.51 -16.27
N ARG A 178 -11.56 -9.36 -17.27
CA ARG A 178 -10.94 -10.67 -17.06
C ARG A 178 -9.54 -10.56 -16.45
N LEU A 179 -8.70 -9.66 -16.98
CA LEU A 179 -7.36 -9.41 -16.44
C LEU A 179 -7.41 -8.82 -15.03
N ALA A 180 -8.29 -7.83 -14.80
CA ALA A 180 -8.54 -7.27 -13.48
C ALA A 180 -8.97 -8.35 -12.47
N MET A 181 -9.85 -9.26 -12.89
CA MET A 181 -10.31 -10.37 -12.05
C MET A 181 -9.17 -11.34 -11.70
N ARG A 182 -8.27 -11.66 -12.64
CA ARG A 182 -7.08 -12.48 -12.35
C ARG A 182 -6.19 -11.83 -11.29
N ILE A 183 -5.97 -10.51 -11.37
CA ILE A 183 -5.23 -9.76 -10.35
C ILE A 183 -5.94 -9.82 -9.00
N VAL A 184 -7.26 -9.58 -8.96
CA VAL A 184 -8.07 -9.64 -7.73
C VAL A 184 -7.95 -11.01 -7.06
N LEU A 185 -7.99 -12.10 -7.83
CA LEU A 185 -7.88 -13.45 -7.29
C LEU A 185 -6.50 -13.79 -6.75
N ARG A 186 -5.45 -13.33 -7.43
CA ARG A 186 -4.08 -13.50 -6.93
C ARG A 186 -3.89 -12.76 -5.61
N MET A 187 -4.38 -11.53 -5.52
CA MET A 187 -4.35 -10.77 -4.27
C MET A 187 -5.21 -11.42 -3.18
N ALA A 188 -6.40 -11.92 -3.52
CA ALA A 188 -7.26 -12.67 -2.59
C ALA A 188 -6.54 -13.90 -2.01
N ALA A 189 -5.85 -14.67 -2.84
CA ALA A 189 -5.07 -15.82 -2.40
C ALA A 189 -3.90 -15.40 -1.48
N LEU A 190 -3.20 -14.30 -1.80
CA LEU A 190 -2.13 -13.75 -0.94
C LEU A 190 -2.65 -13.32 0.44
N GLN A 191 -3.83 -12.71 0.46
CA GLN A 191 -4.54 -12.27 1.67
C GLN A 191 -5.20 -13.42 2.43
N GLY A 192 -5.23 -14.64 1.87
CA GLY A 192 -5.93 -15.79 2.45
C GLY A 192 -7.45 -15.63 2.45
N ALA A 193 -7.99 -14.77 1.58
CA ALA A 193 -9.43 -14.54 1.47
C ALA A 193 -10.11 -15.78 0.89
N GLN A 194 -11.12 -16.29 1.60
CA GLN A 194 -11.86 -17.48 1.16
C GLN A 194 -13.01 -17.15 0.20
N ARG A 195 -13.36 -15.88 0.06
CA ARG A 195 -14.47 -15.37 -0.76
C ARG A 195 -14.16 -13.96 -1.22
N LEU A 196 -14.84 -13.53 -2.27
CA LEU A 196 -14.94 -12.13 -2.65
C LEU A 196 -16.25 -11.52 -2.14
N ILE A 197 -16.29 -10.20 -2.07
CA ILE A 197 -17.47 -9.39 -1.74
C ILE A 197 -17.76 -8.39 -2.86
N ASP A 198 -19.03 -8.03 -2.98
CA ASP A 198 -19.46 -6.89 -3.78
C ASP A 198 -19.04 -5.60 -3.09
N ILE A 199 -18.52 -4.67 -3.88
CA ILE A 199 -18.21 -3.30 -3.43
C ILE A 199 -19.24 -2.33 -3.97
N GLN A 200 -19.51 -1.26 -3.23
CA GLN A 200 -20.51 -0.27 -3.59
C GLN A 200 -19.92 0.91 -4.35
N ARG A 201 -18.65 1.23 -4.11
CA ARG A 201 -17.93 2.34 -4.76
C ARG A 201 -16.42 2.16 -4.68
N ALA A 202 -15.71 2.88 -5.55
CA ALA A 202 -14.26 2.93 -5.57
C ALA A 202 -13.74 4.37 -5.66
N HIS A 203 -12.51 4.57 -5.17
CA HIS A 203 -11.75 5.80 -5.32
C HIS A 203 -10.32 5.44 -5.72
N ILE A 204 -9.93 5.81 -6.93
CA ILE A 204 -8.68 5.37 -7.56
C ILE A 204 -7.55 6.28 -7.10
N ASP A 205 -6.57 5.69 -6.41
CA ASP A 205 -5.30 6.29 -6.01
C ASP A 205 -4.24 6.19 -7.11
N ALA A 206 -4.30 5.13 -7.93
CA ALA A 206 -3.39 4.86 -9.05
C ALA A 206 -3.41 5.89 -10.20
N CYS A 207 -4.05 7.06 -10.01
CA CYS A 207 -4.05 8.21 -10.91
C CYS A 207 -2.94 9.23 -10.63
N ILE A 208 -2.08 8.99 -9.63
CA ILE A 208 -0.84 9.75 -9.43
C ILE A 208 0.21 9.27 -10.44
N TYR A 209 0.78 10.21 -11.20
CA TYR A 209 1.79 9.89 -12.20
C TYR A 209 3.17 9.68 -11.55
N THR A 210 3.59 8.42 -11.51
CA THR A 210 4.90 7.99 -10.99
C THR A 210 5.92 7.72 -12.10
N GLY A 211 5.45 7.61 -13.34
CA GLY A 211 6.26 7.29 -14.52
C GLY A 211 5.45 6.64 -15.65
N PRO A 212 6.13 6.31 -16.77
CA PRO A 212 5.48 5.76 -17.96
C PRO A 212 4.80 4.40 -17.79
N ALA A 213 5.25 3.55 -16.87
CA ALA A 213 4.67 2.23 -16.64
C ALA A 213 3.26 2.33 -16.03
N GLY A 214 3.04 3.25 -15.08
CA GLY A 214 1.71 3.52 -14.53
C GLY A 214 0.72 4.03 -15.59
N LEU A 215 1.17 4.93 -16.48
CA LEU A 215 0.40 5.35 -17.65
C LEU A 215 0.09 4.18 -18.58
N ARG A 216 1.11 3.40 -18.93
CA ARG A 216 0.95 2.24 -19.81
C ARG A 216 -0.03 1.21 -19.26
N PHE A 217 -0.05 0.99 -17.96
CA PHE A 217 -1.04 0.15 -17.29
C PHE A 217 -2.47 0.65 -17.53
N ALA A 218 -2.73 1.93 -17.25
CA ALA A 218 -4.05 2.52 -17.45
C ALA A 218 -4.47 2.51 -18.93
N GLU A 219 -3.57 2.88 -19.85
CA GLU A 219 -3.86 2.85 -21.28
C GLU A 219 -4.12 1.44 -21.81
N THR A 220 -3.38 0.44 -21.33
CA THR A 220 -3.62 -0.96 -21.71
C THR A 220 -5.04 -1.39 -21.32
N LEU A 221 -5.48 -1.08 -20.10
CA LEU A 221 -6.86 -1.38 -19.69
C LEU A 221 -7.89 -0.62 -20.53
N ARG A 222 -7.67 0.68 -20.77
CA ARG A 222 -8.55 1.52 -21.61
C ARG A 222 -8.69 0.93 -23.01
N ASP A 223 -7.58 0.58 -23.64
CA ASP A 223 -7.52 0.08 -25.02
C ASP A 223 -8.15 -1.31 -25.16
N LEU A 224 -8.17 -2.08 -24.07
CA LEU A 224 -8.93 -3.33 -23.94
C LEU A 224 -10.44 -3.11 -23.66
N GLY A 225 -10.91 -1.87 -23.69
CA GLY A 225 -12.33 -1.52 -23.53
C GLY A 225 -12.82 -1.49 -22.07
N ALA A 226 -11.92 -1.31 -21.09
CA ALA A 226 -12.28 -1.26 -19.69
C ALA A 226 -13.43 -0.29 -19.38
N ARG A 227 -14.36 -0.72 -18.53
CA ARG A 227 -15.45 0.10 -17.98
C ARG A 227 -15.64 -0.22 -16.50
N VAL A 228 -15.65 0.82 -15.66
CA VAL A 228 -15.92 0.66 -14.22
C VAL A 228 -17.36 0.21 -14.00
N ARG A 229 -17.56 -0.69 -13.03
CA ARG A 229 -18.87 -1.30 -12.71
C ARG A 229 -19.59 -0.61 -11.56
N VAL A 230 -18.85 0.10 -10.72
CA VAL A 230 -19.36 0.82 -9.54
C VAL A 230 -19.04 2.32 -9.66
N PRO A 231 -19.80 3.20 -8.98
CA PRO A 231 -19.43 4.60 -8.84
C PRO A 231 -17.96 4.74 -8.45
N THR A 232 -17.18 5.37 -9.33
CA THR A 232 -15.73 5.43 -9.22
C THR A 232 -15.28 6.88 -9.35
N THR A 233 -14.49 7.33 -8.38
CA THR A 233 -13.94 8.69 -8.32
C THR A 233 -12.42 8.63 -8.39
N LEU A 234 -11.77 9.77 -8.65
CA LEU A 234 -10.32 9.86 -8.81
C LEU A 234 -9.68 10.68 -7.68
N ASN A 235 -8.56 10.18 -7.16
CA ASN A 235 -7.71 10.91 -6.24
C ASN A 235 -7.12 12.15 -6.91
N ALA A 236 -6.49 13.03 -6.12
CA ALA A 236 -5.64 14.09 -6.60
C ALA A 236 -4.63 13.53 -7.63
N ILE A 237 -4.45 14.30 -8.69
CA ILE A 237 -3.60 13.96 -9.83
C ILE A 237 -2.37 14.85 -9.83
N SER A 238 -1.32 14.43 -10.54
CA SER A 238 -0.02 15.13 -10.49
C SER A 238 0.02 16.50 -11.17
N VAL A 239 -1.07 16.91 -11.84
CA VAL A 239 -1.18 18.19 -12.53
C VAL A 239 -2.60 18.72 -12.52
N ASP A 240 -2.76 20.05 -12.45
CA ASP A 240 -4.03 20.70 -12.79
C ASP A 240 -4.30 20.52 -14.30
N GLN A 241 -5.26 19.66 -14.65
CA GLN A 241 -5.62 19.36 -16.05
C GLN A 241 -5.93 20.61 -16.89
N ARG A 242 -6.36 21.71 -16.27
CA ARG A 242 -6.73 22.95 -16.95
C ARG A 242 -5.54 23.90 -17.07
N ARG A 243 -4.65 23.95 -16.06
CA ARG A 243 -3.69 25.07 -15.92
C ARG A 243 -2.22 24.68 -15.77
N TRP A 244 -1.87 23.39 -15.80
CA TRP A 244 -0.47 22.99 -15.56
C TRP A 244 0.55 23.64 -16.50
N ARG A 245 0.15 23.95 -17.75
CA ARG A 245 1.00 24.68 -18.71
C ARG A 245 1.25 26.12 -18.26
N GLU A 246 0.22 26.81 -17.76
CA GLU A 246 0.34 28.16 -17.20
C GLU A 246 1.18 28.17 -15.91
N GLN A 247 1.10 27.10 -15.13
CA GLN A 247 1.92 26.89 -13.92
C GLN A 247 3.39 26.60 -14.24
N GLY A 248 3.77 26.47 -15.52
CA GLY A 248 5.14 26.20 -15.92
C GLY A 248 5.60 24.76 -15.70
N VAL A 249 4.67 23.82 -15.50
CA VAL A 249 5.01 22.39 -15.39
C VAL A 249 5.59 21.91 -16.73
N PRO A 250 6.78 21.27 -16.76
CA PRO A 250 7.38 20.78 -18.00
C PRO A 250 6.47 19.79 -18.73
N ALA A 251 6.40 19.88 -20.07
CA ALA A 251 5.55 18.99 -20.88
C ALA A 251 5.87 17.50 -20.68
N ALA A 252 7.14 17.16 -20.49
CA ALA A 252 7.59 15.80 -20.19
C ALA A 252 6.99 15.19 -18.91
N LEU A 253 6.46 16.02 -18.00
CA LEU A 253 5.72 15.60 -16.81
C LEU A 253 4.22 15.79 -17.00
N GLY A 254 3.80 16.97 -17.47
CA GLY A 254 2.39 17.34 -17.50
C GLY A 254 1.55 16.59 -18.53
N GLU A 255 2.11 16.28 -19.70
CA GLU A 255 1.40 15.52 -20.73
C GLU A 255 1.06 14.08 -20.29
N PRO A 256 2.04 13.26 -19.83
CA PRO A 256 1.72 11.91 -19.40
C PRO A 256 0.89 11.88 -18.11
N ALA A 257 1.06 12.85 -17.20
CA ALA A 257 0.21 12.95 -16.01
C ALA A 257 -1.27 13.25 -16.36
N ALA A 258 -1.52 14.18 -17.29
CA ALA A 258 -2.86 14.46 -17.77
C ALA A 258 -3.46 13.26 -18.54
N ALA A 259 -2.63 12.55 -19.32
CA ALA A 259 -3.04 11.35 -20.05
C ALA A 259 -3.45 10.20 -19.10
N LEU A 260 -2.75 10.02 -17.98
CA LEU A 260 -3.08 9.01 -16.97
C LEU A 260 -4.48 9.24 -16.40
N ALA A 261 -4.76 10.47 -15.99
CA ALA A 261 -6.09 10.85 -15.51
C ALA A 261 -7.15 10.64 -16.61
N ARG A 262 -6.86 11.05 -17.85
CA ARG A 262 -7.77 10.84 -19.00
C ARG A 262 -8.08 9.35 -19.21
N ALA A 263 -7.09 8.47 -19.12
CA ALA A 263 -7.29 7.03 -19.32
C ALA A 263 -8.35 6.47 -18.36
N TYR A 264 -8.33 6.84 -17.08
CA TYR A 264 -9.35 6.42 -16.12
C TYR A 264 -10.71 7.07 -16.36
N LEU A 265 -10.75 8.34 -16.80
CA LEU A 265 -12.01 9.00 -17.19
C LEU A 265 -12.66 8.28 -18.39
N ASP A 266 -11.86 7.84 -19.36
CA ASP A 266 -12.34 7.10 -20.53
C ASP A 266 -12.91 5.71 -20.16
N MET A 267 -12.52 5.17 -18.99
CA MET A 267 -13.12 3.96 -18.40
C MET A 267 -14.40 4.24 -17.61
N GLY A 268 -14.80 5.51 -17.44
CA GLY A 268 -16.03 5.91 -16.74
C GLY A 268 -15.84 6.40 -15.30
N ALA A 269 -14.61 6.63 -14.85
CA ALA A 269 -14.38 7.28 -13.55
C ALA A 269 -14.79 8.76 -13.59
N GLN A 270 -15.13 9.32 -12.42
CA GLN A 270 -15.57 10.70 -12.26
C GLN A 270 -14.40 11.61 -11.82
N PRO A 271 -14.30 12.84 -12.36
CA PRO A 271 -13.18 13.75 -12.12
C PRO A 271 -13.32 14.52 -10.79
N SER A 272 -13.23 13.82 -9.66
CA SER A 272 -13.24 14.45 -8.32
C SER A 272 -11.89 15.07 -7.94
N PHE A 273 -10.79 14.46 -8.38
CA PHE A 273 -9.40 14.92 -8.19
C PHE A 273 -9.06 15.37 -6.77
N THR A 274 -9.42 14.56 -5.76
CA THR A 274 -9.18 14.87 -4.34
C THR A 274 -8.75 13.63 -3.57
N CYS A 275 -7.76 13.76 -2.68
CA CYS A 275 -7.38 12.72 -1.72
C CYS A 275 -8.31 12.63 -0.51
N ALA A 276 -9.29 13.53 -0.44
CA ALA A 276 -10.29 13.57 0.61
C ALA A 276 -11.68 13.24 0.03
N PRO A 277 -11.91 12.02 -0.51
CA PRO A 277 -13.21 11.66 -1.07
C PRO A 277 -14.34 11.70 -0.04
N TYR A 278 -14.01 11.64 1.24
CA TYR A 278 -14.97 11.80 2.33
C TYR A 278 -15.55 13.20 2.47
N LEU A 279 -14.99 14.21 1.78
CA LEU A 279 -15.53 15.58 1.70
C LEU A 279 -16.48 15.77 0.51
N LEU A 280 -16.64 14.77 -0.35
CA LEU A 280 -17.58 14.82 -1.47
C LEU A 280 -19.02 14.69 -0.97
N ASP A 281 -19.98 15.32 -1.66
CA ASP A 281 -21.40 15.29 -1.30
C ASP A 281 -21.96 13.85 -1.23
N ASP A 282 -21.57 12.99 -2.18
CA ASP A 282 -21.87 11.55 -2.19
C ASP A 282 -20.67 10.75 -1.64
N SER A 283 -20.41 10.91 -0.35
CA SER A 283 -19.40 10.14 0.39
C SER A 283 -19.92 8.75 0.83
N ALA A 284 -18.99 7.89 1.23
CA ALA A 284 -19.28 6.57 1.79
C ALA A 284 -20.07 6.65 3.11
N ARG A 285 -20.83 5.61 3.41
CA ARG A 285 -21.66 5.51 4.62
C ARG A 285 -21.22 4.35 5.51
N ALA A 286 -21.63 4.43 6.78
CA ALA A 286 -21.39 3.37 7.75
C ALA A 286 -21.87 2.01 7.22
N GLY A 287 -20.98 1.01 7.29
CA GLY A 287 -21.23 -0.35 6.82
C GLY A 287 -21.05 -0.60 5.32
N GLU A 288 -20.88 0.43 4.48
CA GLU A 288 -20.59 0.25 3.05
C GLU A 288 -19.24 -0.45 2.88
N GLN A 289 -19.21 -1.48 2.04
CA GLN A 289 -18.01 -2.12 1.51
C GLN A 289 -17.52 -1.32 0.30
N ILE A 290 -16.37 -0.66 0.44
CA ILE A 290 -15.83 0.25 -0.56
C ILE A 290 -14.37 -0.10 -0.86
N VAL A 291 -13.83 0.46 -1.94
CA VAL A 291 -12.40 0.36 -2.26
C VAL A 291 -11.82 1.75 -2.41
N TRP A 292 -11.29 2.27 -1.31
CA TRP A 292 -10.45 3.46 -1.28
C TRP A 292 -9.05 3.00 -0.88
N ALA A 293 -8.01 3.46 -1.59
CA ALA A 293 -6.63 3.00 -1.39
C ALA A 293 -5.74 4.05 -0.70
N GLU A 294 -6.02 5.34 -0.89
CA GLU A 294 -5.25 6.45 -0.30
C GLU A 294 -5.24 6.35 1.23
N SER A 295 -4.07 6.55 1.85
CA SER A 295 -3.83 6.22 3.27
C SER A 295 -4.76 6.97 4.23
N ASN A 296 -4.94 8.27 4.05
CA ASN A 296 -5.81 9.06 4.92
C ASN A 296 -7.30 8.76 4.64
N ALA A 297 -7.69 8.61 3.37
CA ALA A 297 -9.04 8.22 2.98
C ALA A 297 -9.45 6.87 3.57
N VAL A 298 -8.54 5.89 3.58
CA VAL A 298 -8.74 4.58 4.23
C VAL A 298 -8.97 4.73 5.73
N LEU A 299 -8.10 5.47 6.41
CA LEU A 299 -8.20 5.71 7.85
C LEU A 299 -9.51 6.42 8.22
N PHE A 300 -9.88 7.44 7.45
CA PHE A 300 -11.10 8.21 7.68
C PHE A 300 -12.36 7.39 7.37
N ALA A 301 -12.38 6.65 6.26
CA ALA A 301 -13.49 5.78 5.90
C ALA A 301 -13.75 4.73 6.98
N ASN A 302 -12.71 4.04 7.44
CA ASN A 302 -12.85 3.01 8.46
C ASN A 302 -13.20 3.60 9.83
N SER A 303 -12.45 4.60 10.30
CA SER A 303 -12.52 5.07 11.69
C SER A 303 -13.64 6.07 11.92
N VAL A 304 -13.89 6.97 10.96
CA VAL A 304 -14.80 8.11 11.14
C VAL A 304 -16.15 7.85 10.49
N LEU A 305 -16.16 7.37 9.24
CA LEU A 305 -17.42 7.06 8.54
C LEU A 305 -18.01 5.70 8.93
N GLY A 306 -17.19 4.79 9.46
CA GLY A 306 -17.59 3.40 9.71
C GLY A 306 -17.81 2.58 8.43
N ALA A 307 -17.32 3.07 7.29
CA ALA A 307 -17.25 2.29 6.05
C ALA A 307 -16.14 1.23 6.16
N ARG A 308 -16.03 0.35 5.17
CA ARG A 308 -15.15 -0.81 5.19
C ARG A 308 -14.28 -0.85 3.94
N THR A 309 -12.98 -0.66 4.13
CA THR A 309 -11.97 -0.76 3.07
C THR A 309 -10.64 -1.22 3.64
N ASN A 310 -9.81 -1.84 2.81
CA ASN A 310 -8.41 -2.10 3.13
C ASN A 310 -7.49 -0.99 2.60
N LYS A 311 -6.26 -0.97 3.12
CA LYS A 311 -5.16 -0.21 2.52
C LYS A 311 -4.65 -0.96 1.29
N TYR A 312 -5.35 -0.79 0.17
CA TYR A 312 -5.01 -1.42 -1.08
C TYR A 312 -3.79 -0.76 -1.73
N ALA A 313 -2.94 -1.56 -2.35
CA ALA A 313 -1.86 -1.05 -3.19
C ALA A 313 -2.41 -0.48 -4.51
N ASP A 314 -1.71 0.50 -5.10
CA ASP A 314 -2.10 1.08 -6.39
C ASP A 314 -2.24 -0.02 -7.44
N PHE A 315 -3.21 0.14 -8.35
CA PHE A 315 -3.70 -0.82 -9.36
C PHE A 315 -4.79 -1.76 -8.86
N MET A 316 -4.83 -2.10 -7.58
CA MET A 316 -5.88 -2.97 -7.04
C MET A 316 -7.23 -2.25 -7.00
N ASP A 317 -7.21 -0.95 -6.73
CA ASP A 317 -8.37 -0.06 -6.74
C ASP A 317 -9.18 -0.12 -8.05
N ILE A 318 -8.52 0.08 -9.19
CA ILE A 318 -9.17 0.02 -10.50
C ILE A 318 -9.54 -1.42 -10.86
N CYS A 319 -8.73 -2.41 -10.48
CA CYS A 319 -9.10 -3.81 -10.71
C CYS A 319 -10.40 -4.16 -9.98
N CYS A 320 -10.57 -3.73 -8.73
CA CYS A 320 -11.82 -3.90 -7.98
C CYS A 320 -12.97 -3.08 -8.59
N ALA A 321 -12.70 -1.87 -9.09
CA ALA A 321 -13.73 -1.05 -9.73
C ALA A 321 -14.25 -1.65 -11.05
N LEU A 322 -13.39 -2.29 -11.84
CA LEU A 322 -13.75 -2.96 -13.10
C LEU A 322 -14.53 -4.26 -12.87
N THR A 323 -14.20 -4.99 -11.81
CA THR A 323 -14.89 -6.26 -11.47
C THR A 323 -16.14 -6.03 -10.61
N GLY A 324 -16.17 -4.96 -9.82
CA GLY A 324 -17.13 -4.77 -8.73
C GLY A 324 -16.85 -5.68 -7.52
N ARG A 325 -15.67 -6.29 -7.45
CA ARG A 325 -15.34 -7.34 -6.48
C ARG A 325 -14.05 -7.01 -5.73
N ALA A 326 -14.05 -7.26 -4.43
CA ALA A 326 -12.87 -7.17 -3.58
C ALA A 326 -12.69 -8.44 -2.75
N PRO A 327 -11.45 -8.78 -2.33
CA PRO A 327 -11.23 -9.88 -1.39
C PRO A 327 -11.88 -9.61 -0.04
N LEU A 328 -12.58 -10.59 0.53
CA LEU A 328 -13.06 -10.53 1.91
C LEU A 328 -11.89 -10.80 2.87
N ALA A 329 -11.16 -9.75 3.20
CA ALA A 329 -10.02 -9.76 4.12
C ALA A 329 -9.86 -8.39 4.79
N GLY A 330 -8.98 -8.30 5.78
CA GLY A 330 -8.66 -7.03 6.44
C GLY A 330 -9.89 -6.39 7.09
N CYS A 331 -9.96 -5.07 7.01
CA CYS A 331 -11.01 -4.24 7.57
C CYS A 331 -12.39 -4.40 6.91
N HIS A 332 -12.54 -5.32 5.95
CA HIS A 332 -13.87 -5.81 5.56
C HIS A 332 -14.49 -6.74 6.62
N LEU A 333 -13.68 -7.38 7.46
CA LEU A 333 -14.08 -8.32 8.52
C LEU A 333 -14.11 -7.64 9.91
N ASP A 334 -15.15 -7.89 10.68
CA ASP A 334 -15.33 -7.31 12.03
C ASP A 334 -14.17 -7.63 12.97
N GLU A 335 -13.70 -8.88 12.96
CA GLU A 335 -12.66 -9.35 13.89
C GLU A 335 -11.30 -8.68 13.64
N GLN A 336 -11.08 -8.22 12.40
CA GLN A 336 -9.84 -7.58 11.97
C GLN A 336 -9.88 -6.05 12.09
N ARG A 337 -11.03 -5.48 12.48
CA ARG A 337 -11.18 -4.05 12.82
C ARG A 337 -10.91 -3.73 14.29
N GLN A 338 -10.83 -4.76 15.12
CA GLN A 338 -10.65 -4.60 16.56
C GLN A 338 -9.23 -4.13 16.92
N ALA A 339 -9.15 -3.17 17.85
CA ALA A 339 -7.90 -2.66 18.37
C ALA A 339 -7.03 -3.74 19.03
N ARG A 340 -5.73 -3.45 19.08
CA ARG A 340 -4.72 -4.30 19.73
C ARG A 340 -3.85 -3.52 20.71
N VAL A 341 -3.72 -2.21 20.53
CA VAL A 341 -2.92 -1.32 21.38
C VAL A 341 -3.84 -0.26 21.98
N LEU A 342 -3.76 -0.07 23.30
CA LEU A 342 -4.41 1.05 23.99
C LEU A 342 -3.41 2.19 24.15
N ILE A 343 -3.78 3.38 23.68
CA ILE A 343 -3.06 4.63 23.90
C ILE A 343 -3.86 5.48 24.89
N GLU A 344 -3.33 5.64 26.09
CA GLU A 344 -3.90 6.51 27.13
C GLU A 344 -3.28 7.91 26.99
N VAL A 345 -4.08 8.89 26.55
CA VAL A 345 -3.64 10.28 26.44
C VAL A 345 -3.92 10.99 27.75
N GLU A 346 -2.89 11.58 28.35
CA GLU A 346 -3.01 12.36 29.59
C GLU A 346 -3.83 13.65 29.37
N ASP A 347 -4.33 14.24 30.44
CA ASP A 347 -4.93 15.58 30.34
C ASP A 347 -3.85 16.64 30.13
N LEU A 348 -3.79 17.17 28.93
CA LEU A 348 -2.83 18.20 28.51
C LEU A 348 -3.36 19.62 28.73
N GLY A 349 -4.55 19.80 29.32
CA GLY A 349 -5.22 21.09 29.37
C GLY A 349 -5.50 21.65 27.97
N SER A 350 -5.24 22.94 27.78
CA SER A 350 -5.42 23.62 26.48
C SER A 350 -4.33 23.19 25.49
N VAL A 351 -4.77 22.87 24.27
CA VAL A 351 -3.94 22.53 23.11
C VAL A 351 -4.51 23.23 21.88
N ASP A 352 -3.68 23.45 20.86
CA ASP A 352 -4.09 23.98 19.55
C ASP A 352 -4.32 22.83 18.54
N ASP A 353 -4.56 23.18 17.28
CA ASP A 353 -4.83 22.25 16.19
C ASP A 353 -3.62 21.35 15.83
N ALA A 354 -2.40 21.80 16.10
CA ALA A 354 -1.17 21.04 15.91
C ALA A 354 -1.10 19.76 16.78
N PHE A 355 -1.91 19.68 17.83
CA PHE A 355 -1.98 18.52 18.72
C PHE A 355 -2.38 17.23 18.00
N TYR A 356 -3.44 17.25 17.19
CA TYR A 356 -3.98 16.04 16.54
C TYR A 356 -3.00 15.39 15.55
N PRO A 357 -2.37 16.11 14.61
CA PRO A 357 -1.37 15.50 13.74
C PRO A 357 -0.13 15.04 14.51
N THR A 358 0.32 15.77 15.54
CA THR A 358 1.45 15.34 16.39
C THR A 358 1.15 14.03 17.11
N LEU A 359 -0.05 13.91 17.69
CA LEU A 359 -0.51 12.69 18.33
C LEU A 359 -0.65 11.55 17.32
N GLY A 360 -1.22 11.81 16.14
CA GLY A 360 -1.36 10.82 15.06
C GLY A 360 -0.02 10.24 14.63
N TYR A 361 0.96 11.12 14.36
CA TYR A 361 2.33 10.71 14.00
C TYR A 361 2.95 9.82 15.08
N LEU A 362 2.89 10.24 16.35
CA LEU A 362 3.42 9.50 17.48
C LEU A 362 2.71 8.14 17.65
N CYS A 363 1.38 8.09 17.53
CA CYS A 363 0.62 6.84 17.57
C CYS A 363 1.08 5.87 16.49
N GLY A 364 1.31 6.34 15.26
CA GLY A 364 1.80 5.48 14.19
C GLY A 364 3.15 4.83 14.52
N LEU A 365 4.10 5.61 15.06
CA LEU A 365 5.41 5.09 15.51
C LEU A 365 5.28 4.05 16.63
N LEU A 366 4.38 4.27 17.59
CA LEU A 366 4.23 3.41 18.76
C LEU A 366 3.53 2.06 18.47
N CYS A 367 2.67 2.03 17.46
CA CYS A 367 1.73 0.93 17.24
C CYS A 367 2.25 -0.17 16.30
N ALA A 368 3.36 0.06 15.58
CA ALA A 368 4.03 -0.97 14.75
C ALA A 368 3.05 -1.77 13.85
N GLY A 369 2.18 -1.07 13.12
CA GLY A 369 1.21 -1.69 12.22
C GLY A 369 -0.04 -2.29 12.90
N GLN A 370 -0.19 -2.16 14.22
CA GLN A 370 -1.37 -2.64 14.96
C GLN A 370 -2.42 -1.55 15.17
N ILE A 371 -3.71 -1.87 15.01
CA ILE A 371 -4.81 -0.91 15.16
C ILE A 371 -4.83 -0.35 16.61
N PRO A 372 -4.69 0.98 16.78
CA PRO A 372 -4.77 1.61 18.09
C PRO A 372 -6.21 1.95 18.48
N ALA A 373 -6.48 1.89 19.79
CA ALA A 373 -7.58 2.59 20.44
C ALA A 373 -7.02 3.71 21.31
N ILE A 374 -7.52 4.93 21.12
CA ILE A 374 -7.06 6.13 21.79
C ILE A 374 -8.11 6.53 22.84
N ASP A 375 -7.69 6.55 24.10
CA ASP A 375 -8.48 7.03 25.23
C ASP A 375 -7.98 8.40 25.71
N GLY A 376 -8.86 9.18 26.33
CA GLY A 376 -8.56 10.54 26.83
C GLY A 376 -8.95 11.69 25.89
N LEU A 377 -9.47 11.39 24.69
CA LEU A 377 -9.91 12.43 23.73
C LEU A 377 -11.41 12.73 23.77
N ARG A 378 -12.25 11.87 24.37
CA ARG A 378 -13.71 12.04 24.38
C ARG A 378 -14.17 13.43 24.86
N GLN A 379 -13.57 13.92 25.94
CA GLN A 379 -13.95 15.21 26.54
C GLN A 379 -13.56 16.42 25.67
N ARG A 380 -12.65 16.22 24.72
CA ARG A 380 -12.22 17.25 23.77
C ARG A 380 -13.15 17.36 22.56
N GLN A 381 -14.06 16.40 22.36
CA GLN A 381 -15.02 16.35 21.24
C GLN A 381 -14.36 16.68 19.89
N PRO A 382 -13.34 15.90 19.47
CA PRO A 382 -12.66 16.16 18.21
C PRO A 382 -13.66 16.09 17.05
N ASP A 383 -13.65 17.13 16.22
CA ASP A 383 -14.46 17.19 15.02
C ASP A 383 -13.82 16.39 13.87
N HIS A 384 -14.46 16.42 12.70
CA HIS A 384 -13.96 15.72 11.53
C HIS A 384 -12.59 16.24 11.05
N ASP A 385 -12.28 17.53 11.22
CA ASP A 385 -11.00 18.08 10.81
C ASP A 385 -9.87 17.63 11.75
N ALA A 386 -10.13 17.56 13.05
CA ALA A 386 -9.23 16.98 14.04
C ALA A 386 -8.94 15.48 13.74
N LEU A 387 -9.99 14.69 13.46
CA LEU A 387 -9.84 13.28 13.14
C LEU A 387 -9.13 13.05 11.80
N LYS A 388 -9.38 13.92 10.81
CA LYS A 388 -8.65 13.95 9.53
C LYS A 388 -7.17 14.25 9.74
N ALA A 389 -6.82 15.27 10.52
CA ALA A 389 -5.43 15.63 10.79
C ALA A 389 -4.69 14.52 11.55
N PHE A 390 -5.35 13.92 12.55
CA PHE A 390 -4.83 12.75 13.27
C PHE A 390 -4.60 11.56 12.32
N GLY A 391 -5.59 11.21 11.51
CA GLY A 391 -5.52 10.11 10.55
C GLY A 391 -4.40 10.29 9.54
N ALA A 392 -4.31 11.47 8.91
CA ALA A 392 -3.28 11.77 7.92
C ALA A 392 -1.85 11.58 8.46
N ALA A 393 -1.58 12.10 9.66
CA ALA A 393 -0.27 11.95 10.28
C ALA A 393 0.03 10.51 10.73
N LEU A 394 -0.97 9.80 11.25
CA LEU A 394 -0.84 8.39 11.61
C LEU A 394 -0.56 7.49 10.40
N GLY A 395 -1.20 7.76 9.26
CA GLY A 395 -0.96 7.05 7.99
C GLY A 395 0.43 7.31 7.39
N THR A 396 1.08 8.40 7.79
CA THR A 396 2.44 8.75 7.36
C THR A 396 3.49 7.90 8.07
N SER A 397 3.32 7.65 9.36
CA SER A 397 4.28 6.88 10.18
C SER A 397 3.90 5.41 10.35
N SER A 398 2.76 4.95 9.82
CA SER A 398 2.27 3.58 9.98
C SER A 398 1.43 3.09 8.79
N SER A 399 1.35 1.77 8.63
CA SER A 399 0.51 1.09 7.63
C SER A 399 -0.86 0.66 8.16
N VAL A 400 -1.24 1.06 9.38
CA VAL A 400 -2.53 0.67 9.96
C VAL A 400 -3.69 1.16 9.09
N PRO A 401 -4.76 0.35 8.91
CA PRO A 401 -5.90 0.72 8.07
C PRO A 401 -6.97 1.53 8.82
N MET A 402 -6.91 1.57 10.15
CA MET A 402 -7.89 2.28 10.99
C MET A 402 -7.35 2.58 12.39
N PHE A 403 -8.10 3.40 13.12
CA PHE A 403 -7.92 3.69 14.53
C PHE A 403 -9.29 3.80 15.21
N HIS A 404 -9.31 3.71 16.54
CA HIS A 404 -10.50 3.99 17.34
C HIS A 404 -10.24 5.15 18.28
N VAL A 405 -11.18 6.08 18.43
CA VAL A 405 -11.17 7.06 19.51
C VAL A 405 -12.32 6.74 20.45
N ILE A 406 -12.00 6.32 21.68
CA ILE A 406 -12.98 5.80 22.63
C ILE A 406 -14.03 6.86 22.95
N GLY A 407 -15.29 6.51 22.75
CA GLY A 407 -16.45 7.38 22.95
C GLY A 407 -16.67 8.42 21.86
N VAL A 408 -15.94 8.35 20.74
CA VAL A 408 -16.03 9.28 19.60
C VAL A 408 -16.29 8.54 18.30
N THR A 409 -15.42 7.58 17.91
CA THR A 409 -15.58 6.86 16.63
C THR A 409 -16.74 5.87 16.71
N PRO A 410 -17.51 5.65 15.62
CA PRO A 410 -18.76 4.87 15.66
C PRO A 410 -18.62 3.44 16.22
N GLU A 411 -17.51 2.78 15.95
CA GLU A 411 -17.25 1.38 16.38
C GLU A 411 -16.63 1.26 17.78
N ALA A 412 -16.36 2.38 18.44
CA ALA A 412 -15.75 2.40 19.77
C ALA A 412 -16.51 3.32 20.74
N PRO A 413 -17.81 3.06 21.00
CA PRO A 413 -18.55 3.78 22.04
C PRO A 413 -17.91 3.61 23.43
N ASP A 414 -17.21 2.50 23.64
CA ASP A 414 -16.47 2.16 24.85
C ASP A 414 -15.24 1.30 24.54
N LEU A 415 -14.40 1.09 25.56
CA LEU A 415 -13.20 0.26 25.47
C LEU A 415 -13.53 -1.20 25.11
N ALA A 416 -14.61 -1.75 25.66
CA ALA A 416 -14.97 -3.14 25.43
C ALA A 416 -15.26 -3.41 23.95
N SER A 417 -16.00 -2.51 23.31
CA SER A 417 -16.34 -2.56 21.89
C SER A 417 -15.10 -2.41 21.00
N ALA A 418 -14.23 -1.44 21.30
CA ALA A 418 -13.01 -1.20 20.52
C ALA A 418 -12.08 -2.41 20.44
N PHE A 419 -12.02 -3.23 21.50
CA PHE A 419 -11.18 -4.43 21.57
C PHE A 419 -11.95 -5.74 21.33
N GLY A 420 -13.25 -5.68 21.03
CA GLY A 420 -14.11 -6.86 20.88
C GLY A 420 -14.11 -7.76 22.12
N GLY A 421 -14.14 -7.16 23.31
CA GLY A 421 -14.12 -7.85 24.60
C GLY A 421 -12.77 -8.41 25.03
N ARG A 422 -11.70 -8.21 24.24
CA ARG A 422 -10.34 -8.69 24.58
C ARG A 422 -9.58 -7.64 25.39
N ALA A 423 -8.59 -8.08 26.16
CA ALA A 423 -7.64 -7.15 26.77
C ALA A 423 -6.68 -6.58 25.70
N PRO A 424 -6.21 -5.32 25.84
CA PRO A 424 -5.16 -4.77 25.00
C PRO A 424 -3.89 -5.63 25.07
N ARG A 425 -3.21 -5.83 23.93
CA ARG A 425 -1.89 -6.50 23.93
C ARG A 425 -0.82 -5.63 24.57
N ARG A 426 -0.94 -4.32 24.40
CA ARG A 426 -0.04 -3.30 24.93
C ARG A 426 -0.87 -2.10 25.34
N THR A 427 -0.49 -1.47 26.45
CA THR A 427 -1.03 -0.20 26.92
C THR A 427 0.13 0.78 27.03
N LEU A 428 -0.01 1.95 26.40
CA LEU A 428 1.02 2.98 26.37
C LEU A 428 0.41 4.31 26.81
N ARG A 429 1.16 5.06 27.62
CA ARG A 429 0.77 6.40 28.05
C ARG A 429 1.46 7.45 27.21
N VAL A 430 0.69 8.43 26.77
CA VAL A 430 1.15 9.58 26.00
C VAL A 430 0.88 10.85 26.80
N GLY A 431 1.96 11.42 27.32
CA GLY A 431 1.97 12.70 28.03
C GLY A 431 2.71 13.79 27.25
N ARG A 432 2.82 14.97 27.86
CA ARG A 432 3.45 16.17 27.26
C ARG A 432 4.87 15.92 26.74
N GLU A 433 5.67 15.13 27.46
CA GLU A 433 7.07 14.88 27.09
C GLU A 433 7.19 14.16 25.74
N ARG A 434 6.48 13.04 25.56
CA ARG A 434 6.50 12.28 24.30
C ARG A 434 5.97 13.10 23.13
N LEU A 435 4.93 13.90 23.35
CA LEU A 435 4.38 14.79 22.32
C LEU A 435 5.37 15.89 21.93
N ARG A 436 6.08 16.47 22.91
CA ARG A 436 7.14 17.45 22.65
C ARG A 436 8.29 16.85 21.85
N ASP A 437 8.67 15.60 22.14
CA ASP A 437 9.75 14.94 21.42
C ASP A 437 9.33 14.62 19.98
N ALA A 438 8.09 14.14 19.77
CA ALA A 438 7.51 13.99 18.43
C ALA A 438 7.41 15.32 17.67
N TRP A 439 7.01 16.40 18.35
CA TRP A 439 6.98 17.74 17.76
C TRP A 439 8.36 18.18 17.28
N ARG A 440 9.40 18.02 18.09
CA ARG A 440 10.78 18.38 17.73
C ARG A 440 11.34 17.57 16.56
N GLU A 441 10.83 16.36 16.34
CA GLU A 441 11.17 15.54 15.19
C GLU A 441 10.52 16.08 13.90
N LEU A 442 9.27 16.55 13.99
CA LEU A 442 8.53 17.12 12.87
C LEU A 442 8.96 18.57 12.55
N ASP A 443 9.23 19.37 13.58
CA ASP A 443 9.68 20.76 13.52
C ASP A 443 11.18 20.84 13.79
N SER A 444 11.97 20.44 12.80
CA SER A 444 13.43 20.44 12.86
C SER A 444 14.06 21.77 12.40
N ALA A 445 13.25 22.78 12.09
CA ALA A 445 13.73 24.05 11.55
C ALA A 445 14.47 24.86 12.64
N GLY A 446 15.69 25.30 12.34
CA GLY A 446 16.46 26.15 13.26
C GLY A 446 16.09 27.62 13.21
N GLU A 447 15.25 28.03 12.26
CA GLU A 447 14.83 29.41 12.01
C GLU A 447 13.35 29.48 11.67
N THR A 448 12.72 30.63 11.91
CA THR A 448 11.29 30.87 11.65
C THR A 448 11.00 31.36 10.23
N ARG A 449 12.01 31.38 9.36
CA ARG A 449 11.86 31.80 7.97
C ARG A 449 11.05 30.73 7.22
N ILE A 450 10.01 31.17 6.52
CA ILE A 450 9.20 30.31 5.67
C ILE A 450 9.77 30.36 4.26
N ASP A 451 10.27 29.23 3.76
CA ASP A 451 10.85 29.13 2.40
C ASP A 451 9.77 28.98 1.31
N LEU A 452 8.65 28.32 1.62
CA LEU A 452 7.56 28.07 0.69
C LEU A 452 6.23 28.02 1.43
N VAL A 453 5.24 28.75 0.93
CA VAL A 453 3.82 28.52 1.25
C VAL A 453 3.16 28.00 -0.03
N ALA A 454 2.74 26.73 -0.01
CA ALA A 454 1.97 26.14 -1.10
C ALA A 454 0.49 26.15 -0.71
N LEU A 455 -0.32 26.88 -1.47
CA LEU A 455 -1.78 26.90 -1.35
C LEU A 455 -2.35 26.17 -2.57
N GLY A 456 -3.21 25.18 -2.33
CA GLY A 456 -3.84 24.34 -3.35
C GLY A 456 -5.34 24.31 -3.18
#